data_AF-A0AAJ2C788-F1
#
_entry.id   AF-A0AAJ2C788-F1
#
_cell.length_a   1.000
_cell.length_b   1.000
_cell.length_c   1.000
_cell.angle_alpha   90.00
_cell.angle_beta   90.00
_cell.angle_gamma   90.00
#
_symmetry.space_group_name_H-M   'P 1'
#
loop_
_entity.id
_entity.type
_entity.pdbx_description
1 polymer ?
#
loop_
_entity_poly.entity_id
_entity_poly.type
_entity_poly.pdbx_seq_one_letter_code
_entity_poly.pdbx_strand_id
1 'polypeptide(L)'
;MDKKETFIKAIKENEGFIFKIASVYTNNTDDKHDLVQEIIYQLWKSYDSFNHQASLSTWMYRIALNVAIYQLKVSKRRILTVPIEGHFWDNQENDDSDTEEQWRIFRQLIDSLNLLDKGIIMLYLENKSYEEMAEIIGISVSNVGTKLSRIKEKLKAQITKQR
;
A
#
# COMPACT_ATOMS: atom_id res chain seq x y z
N MET A 1 -18.81 -1.84 25.49
CA MET A 1 -17.79 -1.12 24.71
C MET A 1 -18.54 -0.41 23.61
N ASP A 2 -18.41 0.90 23.51
CA ASP A 2 -19.08 1.69 22.47
C ASP A 2 -18.50 1.30 21.09
N LYS A 3 -19.34 1.26 20.04
CA LYS A 3 -18.92 0.93 18.66
C LYS A 3 -17.70 1.77 18.26
N LYS A 4 -17.75 3.06 18.62
CA LYS A 4 -16.66 4.02 18.37
C LYS A 4 -15.36 3.61 19.07
N GLU A 5 -15.42 3.16 20.32
CA GLU A 5 -14.24 2.74 21.08
C GLU A 5 -13.60 1.49 20.47
N THR A 6 -14.41 0.48 20.11
CA THR A 6 -13.90 -0.74 19.46
C THR A 6 -13.27 -0.43 18.11
N PHE A 7 -13.88 0.45 17.32
CA PHE A 7 -13.31 0.90 16.05
C PHE A 7 -11.98 1.65 16.23
N ILE A 8 -11.93 2.62 17.16
CA ILE A 8 -10.70 3.38 17.44
C ILE A 8 -9.58 2.44 17.88
N LYS A 9 -9.89 1.46 18.73
CA LYS A 9 -8.92 0.45 19.15
C LYS A 9 -8.39 -0.35 17.95
N ALA A 10 -9.29 -0.82 17.08
CA ALA A 10 -8.91 -1.54 15.88
C ALA A 10 -8.02 -0.70 14.95
N ILE A 11 -8.34 0.58 14.74
CA ILE A 11 -7.49 1.49 13.95
C ILE A 11 -6.09 1.61 14.57
N LYS A 12 -5.99 1.85 15.88
CA LYS A 12 -4.70 1.99 16.57
C LYS A 12 -3.84 0.73 16.47
N GLU A 13 -4.44 -0.45 16.65
CA GLU A 13 -3.73 -1.73 16.52
C GLU A 13 -3.21 -1.99 15.10
N ASN A 14 -3.76 -1.28 14.11
CA ASN A 14 -3.52 -1.52 12.69
C ASN A 14 -2.97 -0.28 11.95
N GLU A 15 -2.66 0.80 12.66
CA GLU A 15 -2.29 2.09 12.06
C GLU A 15 -1.02 1.97 11.21
N GLY A 16 -0.07 1.15 11.66
CA GLY A 16 1.20 0.95 10.98
C GLY A 16 1.04 0.48 9.55
N PHE A 17 0.10 -0.44 9.28
CA PHE A 17 -0.12 -0.91 7.91
C PHE A 17 -0.86 0.13 7.07
N ILE A 18 -1.81 0.87 7.66
CA ILE A 18 -2.56 1.92 6.96
C ILE A 18 -1.58 2.98 6.44
N PHE A 19 -0.64 3.42 7.29
CA PHE A 19 0.41 4.36 6.90
C PHE A 19 1.35 3.78 5.86
N LYS A 20 1.74 2.50 5.95
CA LYS A 20 2.58 1.85 4.94
C LYS A 20 1.88 1.76 3.59
N ILE A 21 0.61 1.35 3.55
CA ILE A 21 -0.19 1.29 2.32
C ILE A 21 -0.19 2.68 1.69
N ALA A 22 -0.57 3.71 2.45
CA ALA A 22 -0.59 5.07 1.93
C ALA A 22 0.79 5.48 1.36
N SER A 23 1.88 5.17 2.07
CA SER A 23 3.26 5.49 1.64
C SER A 23 3.74 4.76 0.39
N VAL A 24 3.12 3.64 0.02
CA VAL A 24 3.46 2.84 -1.18
C VAL A 24 2.69 3.34 -2.41
N TYR A 25 1.54 3.99 -2.18
CA TYR A 25 0.62 4.44 -3.21
C TYR A 25 0.57 5.96 -3.38
N THR A 26 1.36 6.74 -2.66
CA THR A 26 1.47 8.20 -2.82
C THR A 26 2.93 8.64 -2.89
N ASN A 27 3.16 9.83 -3.47
CA ASN A 27 4.51 10.35 -3.70
C ASN A 27 4.87 11.52 -2.77
N ASN A 28 3.90 12.20 -2.17
CA ASN A 28 4.13 13.31 -1.24
C ASN A 28 3.36 13.09 0.08
N THR A 29 3.74 13.88 1.09
CA THR A 29 3.21 13.79 2.45
C THR A 29 1.74 14.17 2.54
N ASP A 30 1.29 15.16 1.78
CA ASP A 30 -0.09 15.63 1.79
C ASP A 30 -1.04 14.56 1.23
N ASP A 31 -0.74 14.01 0.06
CA ASP A 31 -1.47 12.89 -0.55
C ASP A 31 -1.50 11.68 0.37
N LYS A 32 -0.41 11.42 1.11
CA LYS A 32 -0.34 10.34 2.08
C LYS A 32 -1.34 10.58 3.23
N HIS A 33 -1.37 11.78 3.80
CA HIS A 33 -2.31 12.11 4.89
C HIS A 33 -3.76 12.07 4.42
N ASP A 34 -4.04 12.55 3.21
CA ASP A 34 -5.37 12.51 2.60
C ASP A 34 -5.80 11.06 2.36
N LEU A 35 -4.92 10.22 1.84
CA LEU A 35 -5.23 8.81 1.62
C LEU A 35 -5.44 8.05 2.94
N VAL A 36 -4.66 8.33 3.99
CA VAL A 36 -4.90 7.74 5.32
C VAL A 36 -6.28 8.12 5.85
N GLN A 37 -6.65 9.40 5.75
CA GLN A 37 -7.97 9.87 6.18
C GLN A 37 -9.09 9.21 5.39
N GLU A 38 -8.96 9.10 4.08
CA GLU A 38 -9.95 8.44 3.22
C GLU A 38 -10.07 6.94 3.55
N ILE A 39 -8.95 6.25 3.81
CA ILE A 39 -8.97 4.85 4.25
C ILE A 39 -9.75 4.71 5.56
N ILE A 40 -9.45 5.54 6.56
CA ILE A 40 -10.14 5.49 7.86
C ILE A 40 -11.62 5.80 7.71
N TYR A 41 -11.98 6.78 6.87
CA TYR A 41 -13.36 7.13 6.57
C TYR A 41 -14.12 5.95 5.95
N GLN A 42 -13.55 5.30 4.92
CA GLN A 42 -14.18 4.15 4.27
C GLN A 42 -14.28 2.94 5.21
N LEU A 43 -13.26 2.72 6.05
CA LEU A 43 -13.31 1.70 7.10
C LEU A 43 -14.47 1.94 8.07
N TRP A 44 -14.65 3.18 8.54
CA TRP A 44 -15.77 3.52 9.43
C TRP A 44 -17.12 3.30 8.74
N LYS A 45 -17.25 3.79 7.50
CA LYS A 45 -18.48 3.67 6.69
C LYS A 45 -18.86 2.22 6.44
N SER A 46 -17.87 1.35 6.24
CA SER A 46 -18.08 -0.08 5.98
C SER A 46 -18.07 -0.94 7.23
N TYR A 47 -17.82 -0.39 8.43
CA TYR A 47 -17.61 -1.19 9.64
C TYR A 47 -18.82 -2.08 9.99
N ASP A 48 -20.04 -1.59 9.81
CA ASP A 48 -21.26 -2.35 10.09
C ASP A 48 -21.49 -3.50 9.09
N SER A 49 -20.81 -3.47 7.94
CA SER A 49 -20.87 -4.53 6.93
C SER A 49 -19.83 -5.64 7.15
N PHE A 50 -18.97 -5.50 8.15
CA PHE A 50 -17.98 -6.51 8.48
C PHE A 50 -18.68 -7.76 9.05
N ASN A 51 -18.59 -8.87 8.32
CA ASN A 51 -19.36 -10.09 8.56
C ASN A 51 -18.55 -11.22 9.23
N HIS A 52 -17.37 -10.91 9.77
CA HIS A 52 -16.48 -11.86 10.48
C HIS A 52 -16.03 -13.10 9.68
N GLN A 53 -16.15 -13.09 8.35
CA GLN A 53 -15.64 -14.18 7.50
C GLN A 53 -14.11 -14.18 7.40
N ALA A 54 -13.49 -13.03 7.67
CA ALA A 54 -12.05 -12.82 7.72
C ALA A 54 -11.65 -12.32 9.10
N SER A 55 -10.34 -12.33 9.41
CA SER A 55 -9.84 -11.53 10.52
C SER A 55 -10.13 -10.04 10.29
N LEU A 56 -10.32 -9.28 11.37
CA LEU A 56 -10.56 -7.84 11.26
C LEU A 56 -9.44 -7.14 10.51
N SER A 57 -8.18 -7.50 10.78
CA SER A 57 -7.02 -6.91 10.08
C SER A 57 -7.09 -7.21 8.58
N THR A 58 -7.33 -8.46 8.17
CA THR A 58 -7.48 -8.88 6.77
C THR A 58 -8.57 -8.08 6.05
N TRP A 59 -9.73 -7.89 6.69
CA TRP A 59 -10.79 -7.06 6.14
C TRP A 59 -10.35 -5.59 6.00
N MET A 60 -9.68 -5.03 7.01
CA MET A 60 -9.19 -3.65 6.95
C MET A 60 -8.15 -3.45 5.83
N TYR A 61 -7.23 -4.41 5.64
CA TYR A 61 -6.27 -4.42 4.52
C TYR A 61 -6.98 -4.36 3.17
N ARG A 62 -8.02 -5.18 3.00
CA ARG A 62 -8.80 -5.21 1.74
C ARG A 62 -9.42 -3.86 1.43
N ILE A 63 -10.05 -3.22 2.42
CA ILE A 63 -10.63 -1.88 2.26
C ILE A 63 -9.53 -0.87 1.94
N ALA A 64 -8.46 -0.83 2.74
CA ALA A 64 -7.38 0.13 2.56
C ALA A 64 -6.71 0.03 1.18
N LEU A 65 -6.45 -1.19 0.71
CA LEU A 65 -5.85 -1.43 -0.59
C LEU A 65 -6.78 -1.00 -1.74
N ASN A 66 -8.07 -1.31 -1.64
CA ASN A 66 -9.05 -0.92 -2.66
C ASN A 66 -9.18 0.61 -2.75
N VAL A 67 -9.20 1.29 -1.61
CA VAL A 67 -9.23 2.76 -1.53
C VAL A 67 -7.98 3.37 -2.17
N ALA A 68 -6.79 2.88 -1.83
CA ALA A 68 -5.53 3.37 -2.39
C ALA A 68 -5.46 3.19 -3.92
N ILE A 69 -5.83 2.00 -4.41
CA ILE A 69 -5.86 1.71 -5.86
C ILE A 69 -6.90 2.58 -6.58
N TYR A 70 -8.08 2.77 -5.98
CA TYR A 70 -9.12 3.63 -6.54
C TYR A 70 -8.65 5.08 -6.64
N GLN A 71 -8.12 5.64 -5.55
CA GLN A 71 -7.66 7.04 -5.51
C GLN A 71 -6.57 7.30 -6.56
N LEU A 72 -5.63 6.38 -6.72
CA LEU A 72 -4.61 6.45 -7.78
C LEU A 72 -5.16 6.38 -9.21
N LYS A 73 -6.22 5.60 -9.43
CA LYS A 73 -6.88 5.54 -10.75
C LYS A 73 -7.64 6.83 -11.03
N VAL A 74 -8.28 7.42 -10.02
CA VAL A 74 -9.03 8.68 -10.16
C VAL A 74 -8.09 9.86 -10.35
N SER A 75 -6.99 9.95 -9.59
CA SER A 75 -5.99 11.01 -9.73
C SER A 75 -5.37 11.00 -11.13
N LYS A 76 -4.97 9.84 -11.64
CA LYS A 76 -4.45 9.69 -13.02
C LYS A 76 -5.45 10.10 -14.10
N ARG A 77 -6.77 9.95 -13.85
CA ARG A 77 -7.83 10.40 -14.77
C ARG A 77 -8.11 11.90 -14.67
N ARG A 78 -7.76 12.55 -13.55
CA ARG A 78 -7.97 13.98 -13.31
C ARG A 78 -6.83 14.87 -13.86
N ILE A 79 -5.74 14.30 -14.36
CA ILE A 79 -4.63 15.09 -14.94
C ILE A 79 -4.99 15.54 -16.36
N LEU A 80 -5.68 16.67 -16.43
CA LEU A 80 -5.68 17.65 -17.53
C LEU A 80 -5.41 19.04 -16.92
N THR A 81 -4.45 19.12 -16.01
CA THR A 81 -3.97 20.38 -15.46
C THR A 81 -2.46 20.45 -15.68
N VAL A 82 -2.07 21.41 -16.50
CA VAL A 82 -0.66 21.77 -16.73
C VAL A 82 -0.14 22.36 -15.41
N PRO A 83 0.94 21.83 -14.83
CA PRO A 83 1.57 22.45 -13.68
C PRO A 83 2.05 23.85 -14.09
N ILE A 84 1.59 24.89 -13.40
CA ILE A 84 2.28 26.19 -13.41
C ILE A 84 3.57 25.95 -12.61
N GLU A 85 4.71 26.21 -13.24
CA GLU A 85 6.05 25.98 -12.72
C GLU A 85 6.17 26.27 -11.21
N GLY A 86 6.61 25.27 -10.43
CA GLY A 86 6.75 25.44 -8.99
C GLY A 86 7.11 24.16 -8.25
N HIS A 87 8.41 23.86 -8.23
CA HIS A 87 9.11 23.00 -7.28
C HIS A 87 8.55 21.59 -7.03
N PHE A 88 9.15 20.61 -7.73
CA PHE A 88 9.28 19.28 -7.16
C PHE A 88 10.14 19.42 -5.90
N TRP A 89 9.52 19.29 -4.74
CA TRP A 89 10.26 19.08 -3.49
C TRP A 89 10.83 17.67 -3.57
N ASP A 90 12.06 17.60 -4.05
CA ASP A 90 12.96 16.50 -3.74
C ASP A 90 13.08 16.51 -2.20
N ASN A 91 12.47 15.53 -1.54
CA ASN A 91 12.75 15.30 -0.12
C ASN A 91 14.16 14.70 -0.07
N GLN A 92 15.17 15.54 -0.28
CA GLN A 92 16.54 15.30 0.16
C GLN A 92 16.60 15.56 1.66
N GLU A 93 16.33 14.54 2.46
CA GLU A 93 17.10 14.38 3.68
C GLU A 93 18.40 13.69 3.23
N ASN A 94 19.51 14.42 3.34
CA ASN A 94 20.84 13.91 3.09
C ASN A 94 21.34 13.27 4.38
N ASP A 95 21.50 11.95 4.40
CA ASP A 95 22.45 11.28 5.30
C ASP A 95 23.11 10.08 4.59
N ASP A 96 24.36 10.29 4.14
CA ASP A 96 25.17 9.32 3.39
C ASP A 96 25.46 8.05 4.22
N SER A 97 24.53 7.11 4.20
CA SER A 97 24.74 5.74 4.65
C SER A 97 24.39 4.76 3.54
N ASP A 98 25.18 3.68 3.41
CA ASP A 98 24.91 2.56 2.49
C ASP A 98 23.48 1.99 2.64
N THR A 99 22.85 2.22 3.80
CA THR A 99 21.49 1.80 4.11
C THR A 99 20.45 2.63 3.37
N GLU A 100 20.63 3.95 3.28
CA GLU A 100 19.69 4.86 2.59
C GLU A 100 19.67 4.65 1.08
N GLU A 101 20.84 4.40 0.48
CA GLU A 101 20.94 4.08 -0.94
C GLU A 101 20.23 2.75 -1.26
N GLN A 102 20.40 1.73 -0.42
CA GLN A 102 19.66 0.46 -0.56
C GLN A 102 18.14 0.67 -0.43
N TRP A 103 17.70 1.52 0.50
CA TRP A 103 16.28 1.86 0.65
C TRP A 103 15.72 2.63 -0.55
N ARG A 104 16.49 3.56 -1.12
CA ARG A 104 16.13 4.31 -2.32
C ARG A 104 15.98 3.38 -3.52
N ILE A 105 16.95 2.50 -3.74
CA ILE A 105 16.89 1.48 -4.79
C ILE A 105 15.68 0.58 -4.57
N PHE A 106 15.48 0.08 -3.35
CA PHE A 106 14.32 -0.75 -3.02
C PHE A 106 13.00 -0.06 -3.33
N ARG A 107 12.85 1.22 -2.95
CA ARG A 107 11.66 2.02 -3.25
C ARG A 107 11.43 2.14 -4.76
N GLN A 108 12.45 2.48 -5.54
CA GLN A 108 12.36 2.56 -7.00
C GLN A 108 11.94 1.23 -7.63
N LEU A 109 12.45 0.11 -7.13
CA LEU A 109 12.09 -1.23 -7.61
C LEU A 109 10.62 -1.53 -7.35
N ILE A 110 10.12 -1.24 -6.15
CA ILE A 110 8.71 -1.37 -5.79
C ILE A 110 7.84 -0.44 -6.65
N ASP A 111 8.29 0.79 -6.92
CA ASP A 111 7.57 1.75 -7.77
C ASP A 111 7.46 1.31 -9.23
N SER A 112 8.38 0.47 -9.71
CA SER A 112 8.31 -0.14 -11.04
C SER A 112 7.28 -1.27 -11.15
N LEU A 113 6.69 -1.71 -10.04
CA LEU A 113 5.62 -2.72 -10.02
C LEU A 113 4.27 -2.08 -10.33
N ASN A 114 3.38 -2.85 -10.96
CA ASN A 114 2.00 -2.42 -11.08
C ASN A 114 1.32 -2.42 -9.70
N LEU A 115 0.17 -1.74 -9.59
CA LEU A 115 -0.52 -1.54 -8.31
C LEU A 115 -0.86 -2.85 -7.59
N LEU A 116 -1.24 -3.89 -8.33
CA LEU A 116 -1.60 -5.18 -7.73
C LEU A 116 -0.35 -5.89 -7.21
N ASP A 117 0.73 -5.89 -7.99
CA ASP A 117 1.99 -6.52 -7.62
C ASP A 117 2.64 -5.82 -6.41
N LYS A 118 2.50 -4.48 -6.28
CA LYS A 118 2.85 -3.72 -5.07
C LYS A 118 2.09 -4.24 -3.84
N GLY A 119 0.78 -4.45 -3.96
CA GLY A 119 -0.04 -5.02 -2.90
C GLY A 119 0.41 -6.41 -2.48
N ILE A 120 0.69 -7.29 -3.45
CA ILE A 120 1.16 -8.67 -3.18
C ILE A 120 2.49 -8.67 -2.44
N ILE A 121 3.49 -7.91 -2.91
CA ILE A 121 4.80 -7.92 -2.23
C ILE A 121 4.72 -7.30 -0.84
N MET A 122 3.90 -6.27 -0.64
CA MET A 122 3.69 -5.65 0.66
C MET A 122 3.11 -6.64 1.68
N LEU A 123 2.03 -7.35 1.32
CA LEU A 123 1.43 -8.35 2.21
C LEU A 123 2.39 -9.50 2.54
N TYR A 124 3.22 -9.91 1.57
CA TYR A 124 4.25 -10.91 1.78
C TYR A 124 5.30 -10.44 2.80
N LEU A 125 5.76 -9.18 2.71
CA LEU A 125 6.70 -8.59 3.67
C LEU A 125 6.11 -8.44 5.08
N GLU A 126 4.79 -8.40 5.19
CA GLU A 126 4.06 -8.39 6.46
C GLU A 126 3.72 -9.80 6.97
N ASN A 127 4.36 -10.83 6.39
CA ASN A 127 4.21 -12.24 6.76
C ASN A 127 2.77 -12.77 6.65
N LYS A 128 1.96 -12.21 5.75
CA LYS A 128 0.63 -12.74 5.47
C LYS A 128 0.70 -14.09 4.77
N SER A 129 -0.20 -15.00 5.15
CA SER A 129 -0.31 -16.29 4.48
C SER A 129 -0.83 -16.11 3.05
N TYR A 130 -0.61 -17.08 2.17
CA TYR A 130 -1.09 -16.97 0.78
C TYR A 130 -2.62 -16.94 0.72
N GLU A 131 -3.30 -17.56 1.69
CA GLU A 131 -4.75 -17.53 1.87
C GLU A 131 -5.22 -16.12 2.27
N GLU A 132 -4.59 -15.48 3.27
CA GLU A 132 -4.90 -14.10 3.64
C GLU A 132 -4.65 -13.15 2.47
N MET A 133 -3.53 -13.32 1.76
CA MET A 133 -3.20 -12.52 0.58
C MET A 133 -4.25 -12.67 -0.53
N ALA A 134 -4.68 -13.91 -0.80
CA ALA A 134 -5.71 -14.20 -1.79
C ALA A 134 -7.03 -13.51 -1.43
N GLU A 135 -7.41 -13.54 -0.16
CA GLU A 135 -8.60 -12.90 0.36
C GLU A 135 -8.53 -11.36 0.30
N ILE A 136 -7.38 -10.77 0.63
CA ILE A 136 -7.16 -9.32 0.59
C ILE A 136 -7.16 -8.81 -0.86
N ILE A 137 -6.44 -9.49 -1.75
CA ILE A 137 -6.26 -9.07 -3.14
C ILE A 137 -7.47 -9.42 -4.02
N GLY A 138 -8.24 -10.45 -3.65
CA GLY A 138 -9.38 -10.94 -4.42
C GLY A 138 -8.98 -11.81 -5.63
N ILE A 139 -7.92 -12.62 -5.47
CA ILE A 139 -7.46 -13.58 -6.49
C ILE A 139 -7.27 -14.97 -5.87
N SER A 140 -7.10 -16.03 -6.67
CA SER A 140 -6.85 -17.36 -6.13
C SER A 140 -5.48 -17.48 -5.44
N VAL A 141 -5.38 -18.33 -4.43
CA VAL A 141 -4.13 -18.67 -3.71
C VAL A 141 -3.01 -19.09 -4.67
N SER A 142 -3.34 -19.90 -5.68
CA SER A 142 -2.40 -20.30 -6.74
C SER A 142 -1.89 -19.11 -7.56
N ASN A 143 -2.76 -18.15 -7.87
CA ASN A 143 -2.38 -16.93 -8.59
C ASN A 143 -1.50 -16.01 -7.73
N VAL A 144 -1.76 -15.91 -6.41
CA VAL A 144 -0.85 -15.23 -5.47
C VAL A 144 0.55 -15.81 -5.55
N GLY A 145 0.69 -17.14 -5.42
CA GLY A 145 1.99 -17.82 -5.46
C GLY A 145 2.74 -17.57 -6.77
N THR A 146 2.04 -17.70 -7.90
CA THR A 146 2.62 -17.48 -9.23
C THR A 146 3.05 -16.03 -9.43
N LYS A 147 2.22 -15.06 -9.04
CA LYS A 147 2.54 -13.63 -9.10
C LYS A 147 3.71 -13.29 -8.20
N LEU A 148 3.71 -13.77 -6.96
CA LEU A 148 4.79 -13.51 -6.02
C LEU A 148 6.14 -14.03 -6.53
N SER A 149 6.18 -15.23 -7.15
CA SER A 149 7.41 -15.73 -7.78
C SER A 149 7.91 -14.79 -8.87
N ARG A 150 7.02 -14.37 -9.79
CA ARG A 150 7.36 -13.45 -10.88
C ARG A 150 7.81 -12.08 -10.38
N ILE A 151 7.18 -11.56 -9.31
CA ILE A 151 7.57 -10.30 -8.69
C ILE A 151 9.00 -10.43 -8.13
N LYS A 152 9.29 -11.48 -7.37
CA LYS A 152 10.64 -11.74 -6.82
C LYS A 152 11.69 -11.87 -7.92
N GLU A 153 11.37 -12.57 -9.01
CA GLU A 153 12.25 -12.68 -10.18
C GLU A 153 12.51 -11.32 -10.83
N LYS A 154 11.48 -10.51 -11.03
CA LYS A 154 11.61 -9.15 -11.60
C LYS A 154 12.49 -8.26 -10.74
N LEU A 155 12.24 -8.25 -9.43
CA LEU A 155 13.04 -7.47 -8.47
C LEU A 155 14.49 -7.93 -8.46
N LYS A 156 14.74 -9.25 -8.43
CA LYS A 156 16.10 -9.81 -8.49
C LYS A 156 16.82 -9.42 -9.79
N ALA A 157 16.16 -9.52 -10.93
CA ALA A 157 16.74 -9.16 -12.22
C ALA A 157 17.13 -7.67 -12.29
N GLN A 158 16.32 -6.78 -11.72
CA GLN A 158 16.62 -5.34 -11.68
C GLN A 158 17.79 -5.02 -10.74
N ILE A 159 17.89 -5.69 -9.58
CA ILE A 159 19.03 -5.55 -8.67
C ILE A 159 20.33 -5.99 -9.36
N THR A 160 20.33 -7.13 -10.05
CA THR A 160 21.52 -7.64 -10.74
C THR A 160 21.96 -6.73 -11.89
N LYS A 161 21.03 -6.01 -12.54
CA LYS A 161 21.34 -5.08 -13.64
C LYS A 161 21.95 -3.74 -13.16
N GLN A 162 21.79 -3.41 -11.87
CA GLN A 162 22.36 -2.20 -11.26
C GLN A 162 23.76 -2.42 -10.65
N ARG A 163 24.28 -3.66 -10.67
CA ARG A 163 25.68 -3.99 -10.38
C ARG A 163 26.49 -4.08 -11.66
#